data_AF-A0A1Q9TU40-F1
#
_entry.id   AF-A0A1Q9TU40-F1
#
_cell.length_a   1.000
_cell.length_b   1.000
_cell.length_c   1.000
_cell.angle_alpha   90.00
_cell.angle_beta   90.00
_cell.angle_gamma   90.00
#
_symmetry.space_group_name_H-M   'P 1'
#
loop_
_entity.id
_entity.type
_entity.pdbx_description
1 polymer ?
#
loop_
_entity_poly.entity_id
_entity_poly.type
_entity_poly.pdbx_seq_one_letter_code
_entity_poly.pdbx_strand_id
1 'polypeptide(L)' 'MNENRPLFVEADFRTSSYSQSEAACVEVADWPTGAAVRDSKHRELGALSFGADEWRAFLDAAT' A
#
# COMPACT_ATOMS: atom_id res chain seq x y z
N MET A 1 -3.33 8.97 -24.31
CA MET A 1 -2.44 9.80 -23.46
C MET A 1 -3.37 10.67 -22.64
N ASN A 2 -3.84 10.15 -21.51
CA ASN A 2 -4.90 10.80 -20.73
C ASN A 2 -4.45 10.73 -19.28
N GLU A 3 -3.80 11.82 -18.88
CA GLU A 3 -3.20 12.08 -17.59
C GLU A 3 -4.30 12.33 -16.56
N ASN A 4 -4.68 11.30 -15.80
CA ASN A 4 -5.38 11.47 -14.53
C ASN A 4 -4.96 10.41 -13.52
N ARG A 5 -3.67 10.04 -13.52
CA ARG A 5 -3.08 9.38 -12.36
C ARG A 5 -3.12 10.42 -11.25
N PRO A 6 -3.94 10.27 -10.19
CA PRO A 6 -3.76 11.13 -9.04
C PRO A 6 -2.30 10.92 -8.66
N LEU A 7 -1.52 12.01 -8.71
CA LEU A 7 -0.18 11.99 -8.14
C LEU A 7 -0.43 11.49 -6.73
N PHE A 8 -0.03 10.23 -6.47
CA PHE A 8 -0.17 9.57 -5.19
C PHE A 8 0.28 10.60 -4.17
N VAL A 9 -0.68 11.29 -3.54
CA VAL A 9 -0.42 12.35 -2.57
C VAL A 9 0.53 11.70 -1.61
N GLU A 10 1.80 12.14 -1.60
CA GLU A 10 2.94 11.50 -0.93
C GLU A 10 2.48 10.53 0.14
N ALA A 11 2.14 9.31 -0.29
CA ALA A 11 1.44 8.41 0.61
C ALA A 11 2.51 7.98 1.59
N ASP A 12 2.29 8.22 2.88
CA ASP A 12 3.31 8.01 3.90
C ASP A 12 3.50 6.49 4.11
N PHE A 13 4.31 5.92 3.23
CA PHE A 13 4.62 4.52 3.18
C PHE A 13 5.53 4.17 4.36
N ARG A 14 5.05 3.27 5.21
CA ARG A 14 5.89 2.62 6.22
C ARG A 14 6.11 1.15 5.90
N THR A 15 7.31 0.69 6.21
CA THR A 15 7.66 -0.73 6.17
C THR A 15 6.92 -1.47 7.28
N SER A 16 6.29 -2.60 6.95
CA SER A 16 5.62 -3.43 7.96
C SER A 16 6.61 -4.01 8.98
N SER A 17 6.25 -3.98 10.27
CA SER A 17 7.06 -4.52 11.38
C SER A 17 7.22 -6.04 11.34
N TYR A 18 6.35 -6.74 10.61
CA TYR A 18 6.43 -8.18 10.37
C TYR A 18 7.49 -8.57 9.33
N SER A 19 8.09 -7.59 8.64
CA SER A 19 9.09 -7.80 7.60
C SER A 19 10.54 -7.69 8.09
N GLN A 20 10.76 -7.78 9.40
CA GLN A 20 12.08 -7.54 10.03
C GLN A 20 13.07 -8.69 9.91
N SER A 21 12.64 -9.95 9.74
CA SER A 21 13.57 -11.06 9.81
C SER A 21 14.43 -11.23 8.57
N GLU A 22 13.94 -11.04 7.34
CA GLU A 22 14.79 -11.16 6.13
C GLU A 22 14.23 -10.36 4.94
N ALA A 23 14.60 -9.08 4.85
CA ALA A 23 14.45 -8.21 3.67
C ALA A 23 13.03 -7.71 3.29
N ALA A 24 12.44 -6.86 4.15
CA ALA A 24 11.40 -5.85 3.84
C ALA A 24 10.79 -5.95 2.43
N CYS A 25 9.71 -6.74 2.27
CA CYS A 25 9.06 -6.94 0.97
C CYS A 25 7.81 -6.07 0.77
N VAL A 26 7.27 -5.45 1.83
CA VAL A 26 6.00 -4.71 1.75
C VAL A 26 6.05 -3.39 2.52
N GLU A 27 5.62 -2.32 1.84
CA GLU A 27 5.31 -1.01 2.41
C GLU A 27 3.80 -0.75 2.30
N VAL A 28 3.22 -0.16 3.35
CA VAL A 28 1.80 0.21 3.41
C VAL A 28 1.66 1.69 3.74
N ALA A 29 0.74 2.38 3.08
CA ALA A 29 0.33 3.73 3.40
C ALA A 29 -1.18 3.78 3.63
N ASP A 30 -1.62 4.45 4.69
CA ASP A 30 -3.04 4.72 4.94
C ASP A 30 -3.38 6.11 4.37
N TRP A 31 -4.60 6.29 3.90
CA TRP A 31 -5.16 7.62 3.60
C TRP A 31 -6.67 7.63 3.90
N PRO A 32 -7.34 8.80 3.91
CA PRO A 32 -8.70 8.92 4.45
C PRO A 32 -9.77 7.98 3.86
N THR A 33 -9.53 7.45 2.66
CA THR A 33 -10.45 6.62 1.90
C THR A 33 -9.95 5.20 1.65
N GLY A 34 -8.84 4.77 2.27
CA GLY A 34 -8.33 3.41 2.08
C GLY A 34 -6.83 3.25 2.37
N ALA A 35 -6.19 2.35 1.63
CA ALA A 35 -4.78 2.04 1.80
C ALA A 35 -4.08 1.73 0.46
N ALA A 36 -2.78 1.99 0.40
CA ALA A 36 -1.89 1.45 -0.62
C ALA A 36 -0.94 0.41 -0.06
N VAL A 37 -0.69 -0.61 -0.86
CA VAL A 37 0.32 -1.64 -0.60
C VAL A 37 1.27 -1.70 -1.79
N ARG A 38 2.58 -1.69 -1.54
CA ARG A 38 3.59 -1.88 -2.58
C ARG A 38 4.74 -2.74 -2.13
N ASP A 39 5.48 -3.25 -3.10
CA ASP A 39 6.73 -3.96 -2.87
C ASP A 39 7.85 -2.95 -2.53
N SER A 40 8.56 -3.17 -1.43
CA SER A 40 9.63 -2.25 -0.98
C SER A 40 10.87 -2.28 -1.88
N LYS A 41 11.08 -3.37 -2.63
CA LYS A 41 12.23 -3.58 -3.52
C LYS A 41 11.95 -3.13 -4.96
N HIS A 42 10.69 -3.14 -5.37
CA HIS A 42 10.24 -2.81 -6.72
C HIS A 42 9.25 -1.63 -6.73
N ARG A 43 9.62 -0.53 -6.07
CA ARG A 43 8.76 0.67 -5.91
C ARG A 43 8.34 1.28 -7.24
N GLU A 44 9.17 1.13 -8.27
CA GLU A 44 8.94 1.59 -9.64
C GLU A 44 7.78 0.88 -10.34
N LEU A 45 7.41 -0.33 -9.89
CA LEU A 45 6.25 -1.07 -10.41
C LEU A 45 4.91 -0.48 -9.92
N GLY A 46 4.95 0.44 -8.95
CA GLY A 46 3.79 1.13 -8.42
C GLY A 46 3.18 0.48 -7.18
N ALA A 47 1.98 0.92 -6.82
CA ALA A 47 1.26 0.46 -5.63
C ALA A 47 -0.15 -0.03 -5.99
N LEU A 48 -0.60 -1.08 -5.31
CA LEU A 48 -2.00 -1.48 -5.30
C LEU A 48 -2.75 -0.57 -4.34
N SER A 49 -3.89 -0.02 -4.77
CA SER A 49 -4.72 0.88 -3.96
C SER A 49 -6.06 0.22 -3.70
N PHE A 50 -6.51 0.25 -2.45
CA PHE A 50 -7.76 -0.34 -2.00
C PHE A 50 -8.63 0.75 -1.40
N GLY A 51 -9.94 0.68 -1.66
CA GLY A 51 -10.92 1.50 -0.95
C GLY A 51 -11.07 1.06 0.51
N ALA A 52 -11.66 1.90 1.36
CA ALA A 52 -11.82 1.63 2.79
C ALA A 52 -12.57 0.30 3.08
N ASP A 53 -13.61 -0.01 2.30
CA ASP A 53 -14.40 -1.23 2.50
C ASP A 53 -13.63 -2.49 2.06
N GLU A 54 -12.90 -2.41 0.94
CA GLU A 54 -12.04 -3.50 0.47
C GLU A 54 -10.89 -3.76 1.44
N TRP A 55 -10.29 -2.69 1.98
CA TRP A 55 -9.22 -2.79 2.97
C TRP A 55 -9.70 -3.44 4.27
N ARG A 56 -10.89 -3.07 4.76
CA ARG A 56 -11.51 -3.74 5.91
C ARG A 56 -11.76 -5.22 5.65
N ALA A 57 -12.36 -5.56 4.51
CA ALA A 57 -12.63 -6.95 4.16
C ALA A 57 -11.35 -7.79 4.07
N PHE A 58 -10.26 -7.22 3.55
CA PHE A 58 -8.94 -7.86 3.52
C PHE A 58 -8.42 -8.16 4.93
N LEU A 59 -8.49 -7.20 5.85
CA LEU A 59 -8.02 -7.36 7.22
C LEU A 59 -8.85 -8.39 8.01
N ASP A 60 -10.17 -8.37 7.85
CA ASP A 60 -11.07 -9.34 8.49
C ASP A 60 -10.75 -10.79 8.04
N ALA A 61 -10.36 -10.98 6.79
CA ALA A 61 -9.98 -12.30 6.26
C ALA A 61 -8.58 -12.77 6.69
N ALA A 62 -7.72 -11.87 7.18
CA ALA A 62 -6.34 -12.15 7.56
C ALA A 62 -6.16 -12.46 9.06
N THR A 63 -7.27 -12.54 9.82
CA THR A 63 -7.33 -12.86 11.26
C THR A 63 -7.74 -14.31 11.48
#